data_AF-A0A2D8P4G4-F1
#
_entry.id   AF-A0A2D8P4G4-F1
#
_cell.length_a   1.000
_cell.length_b   1.000
_cell.length_c   1.000
_cell.angle_alpha   90.00
_cell.angle_beta   90.00
_cell.angle_gamma   90.00
#
_symmetry.space_group_name_H-M   'P 1'
#
loop_
_entity.id
_entity.type
_entity.pdbx_description
1 polymer ?
#
loop_
_entity_poly.entity_id
_entity_poly.type
_entity_poly.pdbx_seq_one_letter_code
_entity_poly.pdbx_strand_id
1 'polypeptide(L)'
;MNTKNMLRTGLSICAVFALSGCLKGTGLQGSLAEVVYDSITEVGELESQTTVMPTGGTASYTGSALIQMADSATTTNQRVMAGEATLDASFSAAGGAVSGTLQNFVGAKDVNMQAFNTAVYSGTVADVEAQLADFSPVDGKIDVTSDTSTGERFTVGFSGTLTQDGDTIMVGGTGAGQFVGADADGVKIYGGTTLNGFGTQSTLTENGTAQEGQIYINATK
;
A
#
# COMPACT_ATOMS: atom_id res chain seq x y z
N MET A 1 -38.21 72.52 5.66
CA MET A 1 -38.63 71.70 6.81
C MET A 1 -38.67 70.25 6.35
N ASN A 2 -37.84 69.39 6.99
CA ASN A 2 -38.06 67.98 7.35
C ASN A 2 -38.52 67.00 6.23
N THR A 3 -37.89 65.85 5.95
CA THR A 3 -37.07 64.94 6.77
C THR A 3 -36.29 63.98 5.85
N LYS A 4 -35.10 63.56 6.29
CA LYS A 4 -34.27 62.49 5.72
C LYS A 4 -34.99 61.13 5.77
N ASN A 5 -34.63 60.20 4.88
CA ASN A 5 -34.20 58.85 5.27
C ASN A 5 -33.45 58.12 4.14
N MET A 6 -32.27 57.63 4.53
CA MET A 6 -31.38 56.72 3.81
C MET A 6 -32.05 55.38 3.52
N LEU A 7 -31.71 54.74 2.40
CA LEU A 7 -31.38 53.31 2.39
C LEU A 7 -30.47 52.99 1.18
N ARG A 8 -29.24 52.56 1.49
CA ARG A 8 -28.33 51.88 0.57
C ARG A 8 -28.82 50.45 0.41
N THR A 9 -28.82 49.91 -0.81
CA THR A 9 -28.90 48.47 -1.02
C THR A 9 -27.90 48.09 -2.11
N GLY A 10 -26.77 47.56 -1.67
CA GLY A 10 -25.77 46.96 -2.53
C GLY A 10 -26.30 45.61 -3.03
N LEU A 11 -26.19 45.38 -4.33
CA LEU A 11 -26.51 44.09 -4.92
C LEU A 11 -25.29 43.17 -4.75
N SER A 12 -25.39 42.24 -3.82
CA SER A 12 -24.39 41.18 -3.61
C SER A 12 -24.35 40.24 -4.80
N ILE A 13 -23.19 40.15 -5.45
CA ILE A 13 -22.86 39.08 -6.39
C ILE A 13 -22.46 37.86 -5.55
N CYS A 14 -23.42 36.94 -5.34
CA CYS A 14 -23.10 35.58 -4.90
C CYS A 14 -22.88 34.70 -6.14
N ALA A 15 -21.69 34.77 -6.72
CA ALA A 15 -21.21 33.72 -7.61
C ALA A 15 -20.79 32.54 -6.74
N VAL A 16 -21.72 31.61 -6.50
CA VAL A 16 -21.41 30.29 -5.94
C VAL A 16 -20.67 29.53 -7.04
N PHE A 17 -19.34 29.65 -7.05
CA PHE A 17 -18.51 28.67 -7.73
C PHE A 17 -18.64 27.37 -6.94
N ALA A 18 -19.54 26.50 -7.39
CA ALA A 18 -19.51 25.09 -7.06
C ALA A 18 -18.20 24.50 -7.62
N LEU A 19 -17.12 24.69 -6.86
CA LEU A 19 -15.93 23.85 -6.93
C LEU A 19 -16.37 22.49 -6.40
N SER A 20 -16.96 21.66 -7.27
CA SER A 20 -17.02 20.22 -7.06
C SER A 20 -15.57 19.75 -6.95
N GLY A 21 -15.10 19.64 -5.71
CA GLY A 21 -13.73 19.29 -5.40
C GLY A 21 -13.40 17.92 -5.98
N CYS A 22 -12.60 17.92 -7.04
CA CYS A 22 -11.64 16.83 -7.24
C CYS A 22 -10.64 16.93 -6.09
N LEU A 23 -10.96 16.29 -4.96
CA LEU A 23 -9.92 15.74 -4.09
C LEU A 23 -9.27 14.58 -4.88
N LYS A 24 -8.49 14.90 -5.90
CA LYS A 24 -7.49 13.97 -6.42
C LYS A 24 -6.37 13.99 -5.39
N GLY A 25 -6.42 13.01 -4.50
CA GLY A 25 -5.40 12.78 -3.49
C GLY A 25 -4.03 12.64 -4.12
N THR A 26 -3.00 12.81 -3.30
CA THR A 26 -1.58 12.65 -3.61
C THR A 26 -1.20 11.19 -3.88
N GLY A 27 -2.04 10.45 -4.61
CA GLY A 27 -1.82 9.04 -4.97
C GLY A 27 -0.95 8.88 -6.21
N LEU A 28 -0.59 7.63 -6.50
CA LEU A 28 0.14 7.24 -7.70
C LEU A 28 -0.68 7.52 -8.96
N GLN A 29 -0.02 7.57 -10.12
CA GLN A 29 -0.72 7.77 -11.39
C GLN A 29 -1.51 6.52 -11.75
N GLY A 30 -2.79 6.69 -12.11
CA GLY A 30 -3.70 5.59 -12.41
C GLY A 30 -4.74 5.38 -11.31
N SER A 31 -5.58 4.37 -11.49
CA SER A 31 -6.45 3.86 -10.42
C SER A 31 -5.66 2.92 -9.50
N LEU A 32 -6.10 2.76 -8.25
CA LEU A 32 -5.47 1.79 -7.34
C LEU A 32 -5.53 0.35 -7.90
N ALA A 33 -6.57 0.02 -8.68
CA ALA A 33 -6.67 -1.28 -9.33
C ALA A 33 -5.57 -1.50 -10.39
N GLU A 34 -5.25 -0.46 -11.18
CA GLU A 34 -4.11 -0.48 -12.11
C GLU A 34 -2.81 -0.65 -11.33
N VAL A 35 -2.58 0.14 -10.28
CA VAL A 35 -1.38 0.04 -9.43
C VAL A 35 -1.19 -1.37 -8.86
N VAL A 36 -2.25 -2.00 -8.33
CA VAL A 36 -2.21 -3.38 -7.81
C VAL A 36 -1.89 -4.37 -8.92
N TYR A 37 -2.60 -4.31 -10.04
CA TYR A 37 -2.43 -5.25 -11.14
C TYR A 37 -1.05 -5.15 -11.79
N ASP A 38 -0.64 -3.94 -12.16
CA ASP A 38 0.60 -3.69 -12.88
C ASP A 38 1.81 -4.05 -12.01
N SER A 39 1.85 -3.59 -10.75
CA SER A 39 3.00 -3.89 -9.88
C SER A 39 3.17 -5.39 -9.58
N ILE A 40 2.09 -6.15 -9.43
CA ILE A 40 2.17 -7.60 -9.23
C ILE A 40 2.63 -8.30 -10.50
N THR A 41 2.10 -7.89 -11.65
CA THR A 41 2.44 -8.47 -12.95
C THR A 41 3.90 -8.19 -13.30
N GLU A 42 4.32 -6.93 -13.22
CA GLU A 42 5.69 -6.50 -13.54
C GLU A 42 6.72 -7.16 -12.61
N VAL A 43 6.48 -7.17 -11.30
CA VAL A 43 7.39 -7.86 -10.35
C VAL A 43 7.42 -9.37 -10.65
N GLY A 44 6.28 -9.98 -10.97
CA GLY A 44 6.22 -11.38 -11.37
C GLY A 44 7.03 -11.70 -12.64
N GLU A 45 7.03 -10.80 -13.62
CA GLU A 45 7.86 -10.91 -14.82
C GLU A 45 9.36 -10.75 -14.49
N LEU A 46 9.72 -9.78 -13.64
CA LEU A 46 11.10 -9.53 -13.21
C LEU A 46 11.66 -10.69 -12.37
N GLU A 47 10.83 -11.36 -11.56
CA GLU A 47 11.21 -12.55 -10.81
C GLU A 47 11.67 -13.72 -11.68
N SER A 48 11.15 -13.81 -12.91
CA SER A 48 11.54 -14.86 -13.86
C SER A 48 12.92 -14.61 -14.49
N GLN A 49 13.49 -13.42 -14.27
CA GLN A 49 14.76 -12.98 -14.84
C GLN A 49 15.92 -13.19 -13.86
N THR A 50 17.15 -13.12 -14.36
CA THR A 50 18.32 -13.08 -13.48
C THR A 50 18.42 -11.71 -12.81
N THR A 51 18.41 -11.68 -11.48
CA THR A 51 18.64 -10.44 -10.73
C THR A 51 20.10 -10.00 -10.85
N VAL A 52 20.31 -8.74 -11.20
CA VAL A 52 21.63 -8.10 -11.20
C VAL A 52 21.58 -6.90 -10.27
N MET A 53 22.28 -6.96 -9.15
CA MET A 53 22.31 -5.87 -8.17
C MET A 53 23.20 -4.71 -8.62
N PRO A 54 22.74 -3.46 -8.50
CA PRO A 54 23.60 -2.29 -8.65
C PRO A 54 24.69 -2.28 -7.57
N THR A 55 25.91 -1.84 -7.92
CA THR A 55 27.02 -1.73 -6.95
C THR A 55 27.10 -0.35 -6.27
N GLY A 56 26.15 0.54 -6.57
CA GLY A 56 26.11 1.91 -6.08
C GLY A 56 24.92 2.69 -6.63
N GLY A 57 24.52 3.77 -5.95
CA GLY A 57 23.46 4.66 -6.40
C GLY A 57 22.16 4.54 -5.58
N THR A 58 21.10 5.15 -6.08
CA THR A 58 19.77 5.16 -5.46
C THR A 58 18.69 4.95 -6.52
N ALA A 59 17.55 4.39 -6.13
CA ALA A 59 16.36 4.28 -6.96
C ALA A 59 15.12 4.53 -6.11
N SER A 60 14.04 5.01 -6.73
CA SER A 60 12.72 5.11 -6.10
C SER A 60 11.81 4.11 -6.78
N TYR A 61 10.97 3.44 -6.00
CA TYR A 61 10.02 2.43 -6.44
C TYR A 61 8.63 2.85 -6.03
N THR A 62 7.67 2.59 -6.91
CA THR A 62 6.25 2.76 -6.65
C THR A 62 5.50 1.49 -6.99
N GLY A 63 4.41 1.22 -6.27
CA GLY A 63 3.59 0.05 -6.55
C GLY A 63 2.50 -0.15 -5.52
N SER A 64 2.18 -1.41 -5.24
CA SER A 64 1.06 -1.77 -4.39
C SER A 64 1.48 -2.34 -3.04
N ALA A 65 0.59 -2.19 -2.08
CA ALA A 65 0.62 -2.86 -0.79
C ALA A 65 -0.71 -3.57 -0.55
N LEU A 66 -0.67 -4.86 -0.24
CA LEU A 66 -1.83 -5.66 0.15
C LEU A 66 -1.63 -6.17 1.58
N ILE A 67 -2.64 -6.01 2.42
CA ILE A 67 -2.67 -6.56 3.77
C ILE A 67 -3.93 -7.41 3.88
N GLN A 68 -3.77 -8.64 4.35
CA GLN A 68 -4.89 -9.51 4.68
C GLN A 68 -4.78 -9.96 6.13
N MET A 69 -5.89 -10.01 6.83
CA MET A 69 -5.93 -10.39 8.25
C MET A 69 -7.24 -11.05 8.66
N ALA A 70 -7.14 -12.00 9.58
CA ALA A 70 -8.26 -12.70 10.18
C ALA A 70 -7.90 -13.29 11.54
N ASP A 71 -8.92 -13.67 12.32
CA ASP A 71 -8.73 -14.32 13.62
C ASP A 71 -7.96 -15.65 13.53
N SER A 72 -7.98 -16.30 12.35
CA SER A 72 -7.27 -17.55 12.07
C SER A 72 -6.88 -17.64 10.60
N ALA A 73 -5.72 -18.26 10.34
CA ALA A 73 -5.23 -18.57 8.99
C ALA A 73 -6.17 -19.47 8.15
N THR A 74 -7.13 -20.15 8.78
CA THR A 74 -8.12 -21.00 8.09
C THR A 74 -9.41 -20.27 7.70
N THR A 75 -9.55 -19.00 8.08
CA THR A 75 -10.74 -18.21 7.80
C THR A 75 -10.85 -17.91 6.31
N THR A 76 -11.98 -18.31 5.71
CA THR A 76 -12.23 -18.12 4.26
C THR A 76 -12.40 -16.65 3.89
N ASN A 77 -13.12 -15.90 4.74
CA ASN A 77 -13.34 -14.49 4.56
C ASN A 77 -12.43 -13.71 5.51
N GLN A 78 -11.77 -12.68 5.00
CA GLN A 78 -10.77 -11.94 5.77
C GLN A 78 -11.01 -10.44 5.63
N ARG A 79 -10.42 -9.66 6.53
CA ARG A 79 -10.23 -8.24 6.24
C ARG A 79 -9.10 -8.10 5.24
N VAL A 80 -9.32 -7.30 4.21
CA VAL A 80 -8.31 -6.97 3.20
C VAL A 80 -8.18 -5.46 3.10
N MET A 81 -6.95 -4.98 2.98
CA MET A 81 -6.62 -3.60 2.66
C MET A 81 -5.68 -3.58 1.47
N ALA A 82 -5.99 -2.74 0.48
CA ALA A 82 -5.16 -2.48 -0.68
C ALA A 82 -4.75 -1.01 -0.67
N GLY A 83 -3.48 -0.73 -0.93
CA GLY A 83 -2.95 0.63 -0.92
C GLY A 83 -1.74 0.75 -1.82
N GLU A 84 -1.09 1.90 -1.73
CA GLU A 84 0.07 2.26 -2.53
C GLU A 84 1.35 2.14 -1.71
N ALA A 85 2.43 1.72 -2.36
CA ALA A 85 3.77 1.68 -1.81
C ALA A 85 4.66 2.71 -2.51
N THR A 86 5.38 3.51 -1.74
CA THR A 86 6.46 4.37 -2.22
C THR A 86 7.70 4.05 -1.42
N LEU A 87 8.74 3.56 -2.08
CA LEU A 87 9.97 3.08 -1.47
C LEU A 87 11.18 3.74 -2.11
N ASP A 88 12.18 4.08 -1.33
CA ASP A 88 13.49 4.52 -1.80
C ASP A 88 14.53 3.48 -1.43
N ALA A 89 15.42 3.18 -2.38
CA ALA A 89 16.54 2.28 -2.19
C ALA A 89 17.88 2.99 -2.32
N SER A 90 18.87 2.49 -1.57
CA SER A 90 20.28 2.81 -1.74
C SER A 90 21.08 1.54 -1.98
N PHE A 91 22.05 1.61 -2.89
CA PHE A 91 22.85 0.47 -3.33
C PHE A 91 24.32 0.65 -2.99
N SER A 92 24.99 -0.48 -2.79
CA SER A 92 26.41 -0.58 -2.56
C SER A 92 26.93 -1.91 -3.12
N ALA A 93 28.25 -2.10 -3.16
CA ALA A 93 28.83 -3.38 -3.54
C ALA A 93 28.43 -4.54 -2.61
N ALA A 94 27.95 -4.26 -1.39
CA ALA A 94 27.49 -5.28 -0.45
C ALA A 94 26.03 -5.73 -0.72
N GLY A 95 25.21 -4.86 -1.30
CA GLY A 95 23.76 -5.06 -1.45
C GLY A 95 23.00 -3.74 -1.42
N GLY A 96 21.69 -3.82 -1.21
CA GLY A 96 20.80 -2.66 -1.11
C GLY A 96 20.14 -2.48 0.25
N ALA A 97 19.60 -1.31 0.52
CA ALA A 97 18.68 -1.05 1.63
C ALA A 97 17.47 -0.27 1.11
N VAL A 98 16.30 -0.48 1.71
CA VAL A 98 15.02 0.12 1.32
C VAL A 98 14.39 0.83 2.52
N SER A 99 13.81 2.00 2.29
CA SER A 99 12.95 2.68 3.24
C SER A 99 11.79 3.35 2.53
N GLY A 100 10.62 3.45 3.14
CA GLY A 100 9.49 4.12 2.52
C GLY A 100 8.20 4.01 3.31
N THR A 101 7.09 4.22 2.62
CA THR A 101 5.76 4.27 3.23
C THR A 101 4.73 3.54 2.39
N LEU A 102 3.79 2.90 3.08
CA LEU A 102 2.56 2.37 2.50
C LEU A 102 1.41 3.27 2.95
N GLN A 103 0.56 3.71 2.02
CA GLN A 103 -0.48 4.71 2.29
C GLN A 103 -1.63 4.62 1.27
N ASN A 104 -2.60 5.55 1.35
CA ASN A 104 -3.75 5.63 0.44
C ASN A 104 -4.55 4.32 0.38
N PHE A 105 -4.72 3.69 1.54
CA PHE A 105 -5.38 2.40 1.64
C PHE A 105 -6.90 2.53 1.47
N VAL A 106 -7.48 1.53 0.83
CA VAL A 106 -8.90 1.17 0.93
C VAL A 106 -8.99 -0.25 1.50
N GLY A 107 -10.06 -0.56 2.22
CA GLY A 107 -10.23 -1.89 2.81
C GLY A 107 -11.67 -2.36 2.86
N ALA A 108 -11.87 -3.63 3.15
CA ALA A 108 -13.17 -4.19 3.49
C ALA A 108 -13.00 -5.34 4.48
N LYS A 109 -14.06 -5.62 5.23
CA LYS A 109 -14.19 -6.84 6.03
C LYS A 109 -14.88 -7.92 5.21
N ASP A 110 -14.77 -9.16 5.68
CA ASP A 110 -15.49 -10.31 5.13
C ASP A 110 -15.23 -10.57 3.63
N VAL A 111 -14.05 -10.22 3.13
CA VAL A 111 -13.64 -10.40 1.74
C VAL A 111 -13.39 -11.87 1.45
N ASN A 112 -14.03 -12.41 0.41
CA ASN A 112 -13.79 -13.77 -0.05
C ASN A 112 -12.40 -13.87 -0.67
N MET A 113 -11.46 -14.50 0.05
CA MET A 113 -10.06 -14.54 -0.37
C MET A 113 -9.83 -15.36 -1.64
N GLN A 114 -10.68 -16.34 -1.95
CA GLN A 114 -10.55 -17.08 -3.20
C GLN A 114 -10.86 -16.19 -4.41
N ALA A 115 -11.97 -15.44 -4.34
CA ALA A 115 -12.34 -14.49 -5.39
C ALA A 115 -11.32 -13.35 -5.51
N PHE A 116 -10.90 -12.79 -4.37
CA PHE A 116 -9.90 -11.73 -4.32
C PHE A 116 -8.56 -12.16 -4.94
N ASN A 117 -8.01 -13.30 -4.52
CA ASN A 117 -6.75 -13.80 -5.08
C ASN A 117 -6.87 -14.15 -6.56
N THR A 118 -8.02 -14.65 -7.02
CA THR A 118 -8.25 -14.92 -8.44
C THR A 118 -8.19 -13.62 -9.26
N ALA A 119 -8.86 -12.56 -8.79
CA ALA A 119 -8.82 -11.26 -9.44
C ALA A 119 -7.39 -10.68 -9.49
N VAL A 120 -6.70 -10.70 -8.35
CA VAL A 120 -5.38 -10.08 -8.19
C VAL A 120 -4.26 -10.81 -8.95
N TYR A 121 -4.19 -12.14 -8.86
CA TYR A 121 -3.04 -12.90 -9.38
C TYR A 121 -3.28 -13.56 -10.74
N SER A 122 -4.52 -13.65 -11.20
CA SER A 122 -4.86 -14.35 -12.45
C SER A 122 -5.92 -13.65 -13.30
N GLY A 123 -6.47 -12.53 -12.81
CA GLY A 123 -7.53 -11.80 -13.48
C GLY A 123 -6.97 -10.68 -14.37
N THR A 124 -7.76 -9.61 -14.44
CA THR A 124 -7.48 -8.38 -15.17
C THR A 124 -7.61 -7.17 -14.25
N VAL A 125 -7.16 -5.99 -14.70
CA VAL A 125 -7.39 -4.71 -13.99
C VAL A 125 -8.88 -4.53 -13.63
N ALA A 126 -9.80 -4.86 -14.54
CA ALA A 126 -11.23 -4.73 -14.30
C ALA A 126 -11.75 -5.68 -13.21
N ASP A 127 -11.16 -6.87 -13.07
CA ASP A 127 -11.51 -7.80 -11.99
C ASP A 127 -11.04 -7.27 -10.63
N VAL A 128 -9.85 -6.65 -10.57
CA VAL A 128 -9.34 -5.98 -9.37
C VAL A 128 -10.21 -4.78 -9.02
N GLU A 129 -10.56 -3.94 -10.01
CA GLU A 129 -11.46 -2.80 -9.81
C GLU A 129 -12.81 -3.24 -9.24
N ALA A 130 -13.38 -4.33 -9.74
CA ALA A 130 -14.62 -4.89 -9.23
C ALA A 130 -14.51 -5.36 -7.77
N GLN A 131 -13.37 -5.92 -7.35
CA GLN A 131 -13.15 -6.28 -5.94
C GLN A 131 -13.05 -5.05 -5.05
N LEU A 132 -12.34 -4.01 -5.50
CA LEU A 132 -12.07 -2.81 -4.71
C LEU A 132 -13.24 -1.81 -4.68
N ALA A 133 -14.24 -1.96 -5.53
CA ALA A 133 -15.37 -1.02 -5.66
C ALA A 133 -16.16 -0.83 -4.35
N ASP A 134 -16.25 -1.86 -3.52
CA ASP A 134 -16.98 -1.83 -2.24
C ASP A 134 -16.07 -1.53 -1.04
N PHE A 135 -14.78 -1.27 -1.27
CA PHE A 135 -13.83 -0.99 -0.19
C PHE A 135 -13.98 0.47 0.28
N SER A 136 -13.90 0.68 1.61
CA SER A 136 -13.94 2.00 2.21
C SER A 136 -12.53 2.55 2.47
N PRO A 137 -12.34 3.88 2.50
CA PRO A 137 -11.04 4.47 2.83
C PRO A 137 -10.51 4.02 4.19
N VAL A 138 -9.19 3.87 4.28
CA VAL A 138 -8.47 3.52 5.49
C VAL A 138 -7.47 4.64 5.80
N ASP A 139 -7.61 5.25 6.97
CA ASP A 139 -6.75 6.34 7.40
C ASP A 139 -5.46 5.81 8.00
N GLY A 140 -4.33 6.48 7.71
CA GLY A 140 -3.03 6.17 8.31
C GLY A 140 -1.98 5.75 7.29
N LYS A 141 -0.85 5.25 7.80
CA LYS A 141 0.28 4.80 7.00
C LYS A 141 1.10 3.75 7.73
N ILE A 142 1.91 3.02 6.99
CA ILE A 142 2.89 2.07 7.50
C ILE A 142 4.26 2.48 6.98
N ASP A 143 5.20 2.68 7.89
CA ASP A 143 6.59 2.89 7.54
C ASP A 143 7.27 1.53 7.32
N VAL A 144 8.08 1.46 6.25
CA VAL A 144 8.90 0.31 5.89
C VAL A 144 10.35 0.73 6.00
N THR A 145 11.17 -0.06 6.70
CA THR A 145 12.61 0.20 6.81
C THR A 145 13.38 -1.10 6.70
N SER A 146 14.50 -1.11 6.01
CA SER A 146 15.43 -2.24 6.01
C SER A 146 16.76 -1.81 6.61
N ASP A 147 17.43 -2.75 7.26
CA ASP A 147 18.86 -2.62 7.50
C ASP A 147 19.63 -2.91 6.20
N THR A 148 20.95 -2.64 6.21
CA THR A 148 21.83 -2.95 5.08
C THR A 148 21.83 -4.45 4.81
N SER A 149 21.58 -4.82 3.56
CA SER A 149 21.50 -6.22 3.15
C SER A 149 22.79 -6.76 2.55
N THR A 150 22.84 -8.10 2.42
CA THR A 150 23.87 -8.78 1.63
C THR A 150 23.23 -9.33 0.35
N GLY A 151 23.66 -8.85 -0.81
CA GLY A 151 23.11 -9.26 -2.10
C GLY A 151 21.70 -8.73 -2.35
N GLU A 152 20.85 -9.56 -2.94
CA GLU A 152 19.49 -9.17 -3.38
C GLU A 152 18.41 -9.32 -2.29
N ARG A 153 18.68 -10.07 -1.21
CA ARG A 153 17.70 -10.39 -0.15
C ARG A 153 17.98 -9.60 1.11
N PHE A 154 16.91 -9.13 1.75
CA PHE A 154 17.00 -8.27 2.92
C PHE A 154 15.87 -8.50 3.92
N THR A 155 16.06 -8.06 5.15
CA THR A 155 15.01 -8.02 6.17
C THR A 155 14.46 -6.61 6.25
N VAL A 156 13.14 -6.48 6.35
CA VAL A 156 12.47 -5.20 6.61
C VAL A 156 11.81 -5.21 7.98
N GLY A 157 11.66 -4.05 8.59
CA GLY A 157 10.75 -3.74 9.66
C GLY A 157 9.52 -3.01 9.12
N PHE A 158 8.38 -3.29 9.75
CA PHE A 158 7.14 -2.56 9.56
C PHE A 158 6.78 -1.81 10.84
N SER A 159 6.23 -0.62 10.71
CA SER A 159 5.66 0.11 11.84
C SER A 159 4.58 1.05 11.35
N GLY A 160 3.34 0.85 11.80
CA GLY A 160 2.23 1.70 11.38
C GLY A 160 0.96 1.49 12.17
N THR A 161 0.05 2.42 11.99
CA THR A 161 -1.31 2.32 12.50
C THR A 161 -2.26 2.79 11.41
N LEU A 162 -3.27 1.96 11.16
CA LEU A 162 -4.35 2.21 10.23
C LEU A 162 -5.67 2.28 11.01
N THR A 163 -6.63 3.02 10.48
CA THR A 163 -7.98 3.14 11.07
C THR A 163 -9.03 2.97 9.98
N GLN A 164 -9.98 2.07 10.22
CA GLN A 164 -11.08 1.80 9.30
C GLN A 164 -12.35 1.47 10.08
N ASP A 165 -13.46 2.14 9.77
CA ASP A 165 -14.78 1.91 10.38
C ASP A 165 -14.77 1.92 11.93
N GLY A 166 -13.86 2.69 12.52
CA GLY A 166 -13.68 2.78 13.98
C GLY A 166 -12.73 1.75 14.58
N ASP A 167 -12.26 0.77 13.79
CA ASP A 167 -11.24 -0.19 14.24
C ASP A 167 -9.83 0.38 14.08
N THR A 168 -8.99 0.10 15.06
CA THR A 168 -7.55 0.39 15.00
C THR A 168 -6.79 -0.86 14.57
N ILE A 169 -6.11 -0.79 13.44
CA ILE A 169 -5.20 -1.83 12.98
C ILE A 169 -3.76 -1.40 13.23
N MET A 170 -2.98 -2.21 13.96
CA MET A 170 -1.55 -1.96 14.13
C MET A 170 -0.74 -2.95 13.32
N VAL A 171 0.27 -2.42 12.62
CA VAL A 171 1.21 -3.21 11.82
C VAL A 171 2.61 -3.03 12.38
N GLY A 172 3.30 -4.14 12.61
CA GLY A 172 4.63 -4.15 13.22
C GLY A 172 5.47 -5.36 12.83
N GLY A 173 6.61 -5.51 13.49
CA GLY A 173 7.49 -6.67 13.34
C GLY A 173 8.33 -6.61 12.07
N THR A 174 8.74 -7.77 11.56
CA THR A 174 9.67 -7.89 10.43
C THR A 174 9.11 -8.70 9.28
N GLY A 175 9.67 -8.50 8.09
CA GLY A 175 9.40 -9.25 6.87
C GLY A 175 10.67 -9.51 6.07
N ALA A 176 10.53 -10.25 4.98
CA ALA A 176 11.61 -10.54 4.04
C ALA A 176 11.36 -9.78 2.73
N GLY A 177 12.39 -9.07 2.27
CA GLY A 177 12.42 -8.36 1.00
C GLY A 177 13.40 -8.98 0.01
N GLN A 178 13.16 -8.75 -1.28
CA GLN A 178 14.04 -9.15 -2.36
C GLN A 178 13.98 -8.12 -3.49
N PHE A 179 15.16 -7.73 -3.99
CA PHE A 179 15.30 -7.05 -5.28
C PHE A 179 15.23 -8.07 -6.42
N VAL A 180 14.57 -7.71 -7.51
CA VAL A 180 14.35 -8.58 -8.68
C VAL A 180 14.65 -7.85 -9.99
N GLY A 181 14.96 -8.61 -11.04
CA GLY A 181 15.22 -8.07 -12.36
C GLY A 181 16.64 -7.53 -12.58
N ALA A 182 16.92 -7.12 -13.81
CA ALA A 182 18.16 -6.44 -14.15
C ALA A 182 18.25 -5.12 -13.37
N ASP A 183 19.44 -4.74 -12.91
CA ASP A 183 19.66 -3.48 -12.18
C ASP A 183 18.69 -3.24 -11.01
N ALA A 184 18.23 -4.31 -10.37
CA ALA A 184 17.19 -4.29 -9.35
C ALA A 184 15.93 -3.50 -9.77
N ASP A 185 15.43 -3.68 -10.99
CA ASP A 185 14.25 -2.98 -11.53
C ASP A 185 12.97 -3.12 -10.67
N GLY A 186 12.88 -4.17 -9.84
CA GLY A 186 11.75 -4.39 -8.93
C GLY A 186 12.16 -4.72 -7.49
N VAL A 187 11.21 -4.51 -6.59
CA VAL A 187 11.27 -4.89 -5.18
C VAL A 187 10.00 -5.62 -4.80
N LYS A 188 10.15 -6.76 -4.14
CA LYS A 188 9.06 -7.46 -3.46
C LYS A 188 9.35 -7.62 -1.98
N ILE A 189 8.32 -7.49 -1.16
CA ILE A 189 8.42 -7.66 0.29
C ILE A 189 7.23 -8.49 0.77
N TYR A 190 7.53 -9.44 1.65
CA TYR A 190 6.55 -10.28 2.33
C TYR A 190 6.70 -10.20 3.84
N GLY A 191 5.62 -9.90 4.53
CA GLY A 191 5.45 -10.03 5.97
C GLY A 191 4.38 -11.06 6.30
N GLY A 192 4.58 -11.82 7.38
CA GLY A 192 3.60 -12.80 7.85
C GLY A 192 3.65 -12.97 9.36
N THR A 193 2.50 -13.22 9.98
CA THR A 193 2.36 -13.42 11.43
C THR A 193 2.85 -14.79 11.89
N THR A 194 2.93 -15.74 10.96
CA THR A 194 3.63 -17.02 11.18
C THR A 194 5.11 -16.87 10.80
N LEU A 195 6.00 -17.33 11.68
CA LEU A 195 7.45 -17.40 11.44
C LEU A 195 7.73 -18.06 10.09
N ASN A 196 8.38 -17.32 9.20
CA ASN A 196 8.88 -17.88 7.96
C ASN A 196 10.28 -18.48 8.16
N GLY A 197 10.77 -19.23 7.16
CA GLY A 197 12.10 -19.86 7.20
C GLY A 197 13.28 -18.88 7.30
N PHE A 198 13.04 -17.57 7.33
CA PHE A 198 14.03 -16.51 7.47
C PHE A 198 14.07 -15.92 8.90
N GLY A 199 13.30 -16.46 9.85
CA GLY A 199 13.25 -15.95 11.22
C GLY A 199 12.59 -14.58 11.35
N THR A 200 11.85 -14.15 10.33
CA THR A 200 11.08 -12.90 10.34
C THR A 200 9.64 -13.18 10.73
N GLN A 201 9.04 -12.25 11.46
CA GLN A 201 7.66 -12.34 11.92
C GLN A 201 7.07 -10.94 12.02
N SER A 202 6.02 -10.70 11.23
CA SER A 202 5.23 -9.48 11.32
C SER A 202 4.21 -9.60 12.44
N THR A 203 3.74 -8.47 12.96
CA THR A 203 2.64 -8.43 13.93
C THR A 203 1.48 -7.65 13.33
N LEU A 204 0.30 -8.24 13.37
CA LEU A 204 -0.94 -7.58 13.01
C LEU A 204 -1.89 -7.66 14.20
N THR A 205 -2.44 -6.51 14.60
CA THR A 205 -3.47 -6.47 15.62
C THR A 205 -4.66 -5.66 15.15
N GLU A 206 -5.85 -6.06 15.58
CA GLU A 206 -7.08 -5.30 15.43
C GLU A 206 -7.65 -5.02 16.81
N ASN A 207 -7.79 -3.74 17.14
CA ASN A 207 -8.27 -3.28 18.45
C ASN A 207 -7.49 -3.91 19.64
N GLY A 208 -6.19 -4.12 19.44
CA GLY A 208 -5.29 -4.75 20.43
C GLY A 208 -5.34 -6.28 20.48
N THR A 209 -6.20 -6.94 19.69
CA THR A 209 -6.24 -8.40 19.57
C THR A 209 -5.32 -8.85 18.45
N ALA A 210 -4.47 -9.84 18.70
CA ALA A 210 -3.60 -10.41 17.68
C ALA A 210 -4.42 -11.08 16.57
N GLN A 211 -3.98 -10.87 15.34
CA GLN A 211 -4.60 -11.41 14.12
C GLN A 211 -3.57 -12.25 13.38
N GLU A 212 -4.02 -13.28 12.67
CA GLU A 212 -3.22 -13.94 11.66
C GLU A 212 -3.31 -13.16 10.35
N GLY A 213 -2.22 -13.05 9.61
CA GLY A 213 -2.25 -12.31 8.36
C GLY A 213 -0.91 -12.15 7.67
N GLN A 214 -0.97 -11.45 6.54
CA GLN A 214 0.13 -11.27 5.62
C GLN A 214 0.15 -9.85 5.06
N ILE A 215 1.34 -9.38 4.73
CA ILE A 215 1.62 -8.11 4.08
C ILE A 215 2.41 -8.43 2.81
N TYR A 216 1.93 -7.96 1.66
CA TYR A 216 2.59 -8.10 0.38
C TYR A 216 2.84 -6.71 -0.20
N ILE A 217 4.06 -6.46 -0.66
CA ILE A 217 4.41 -5.23 -1.36
C ILE A 217 5.12 -5.62 -2.65
N ASN A 218 4.68 -5.05 -3.76
CA ASN A 218 5.33 -5.19 -5.07
C ASN A 218 5.49 -3.78 -5.64
N ALA A 219 6.71 -3.42 -6.03
CA ALA A 219 7.01 -2.09 -6.53
C ALA A 219 8.12 -2.12 -7.58
N THR A 220 8.03 -1.24 -8.58
CA THR A 220 8.96 -1.07 -9.69
C THR A 220 9.41 0.39 -9.78
N LYS A 221 10.58 0.63 -10.40
CA LYS A 221 11.20 1.96 -10.50
C LYS A 221 10.85 2.72 -11.78
#